data_AF-A0A1C5KPN9-F1
#
_entry.id   AF-A0A1C5KPN9-F1
#
_cell.length_a   1.000
_cell.length_b   1.000
_cell.length_c   1.000
_cell.angle_alpha   90.00
_cell.angle_beta   90.00
_cell.angle_gamma   90.00
#
_symmetry.space_group_name_H-M   'P 1'
#
loop_
_entity.id
_entity.type
_entity.pdbx_description
1 polymer ?
#
loop_
_entity_poly.entity_id
_entity_poly.type
_entity_poly.pdbx_seq_one_letter_code
_entity_poly.pdbx_strand_id
1 'polypeptide(L)'
;MKEGDRKTPAGVFGFTKAFGIKDNPGAKLPYTKLNPYLYWCGDKQWYNTLVDVRETPHECSGEHLISYVPHYNYVLAIDYNPECTFGKGSAIFLHCTGSNPYTGGCVAVSESNMIRIMQTVDKRAKICIYPQ
;
A
#
# COMPACT_ATOMS: atom_id res chain seq x y z
N MET A 1 -12.27 -10.14 5.82
CA MET A 1 -12.30 -10.33 4.36
C MET A 1 -11.40 -11.49 3.99
N LYS A 2 -11.56 -12.06 2.80
CA LYS A 2 -10.60 -12.99 2.20
C LYS A 2 -9.84 -12.30 1.07
N GLU A 3 -8.65 -12.81 0.78
CA GLU A 3 -7.86 -12.35 -0.37
C GLU A 3 -8.66 -12.51 -1.67
N GLY A 4 -8.63 -11.49 -2.53
CA GLY A 4 -9.37 -11.50 -3.80
C GLY A 4 -10.85 -11.11 -3.72
N ASP A 5 -11.40 -10.84 -2.52
CA ASP A 5 -12.82 -10.44 -2.35
C ASP A 5 -13.14 -9.05 -2.96
N ARG A 6 -12.13 -8.30 -3.42
CA ARG A 6 -12.25 -6.95 -4.00
C ARG A 6 -13.01 -5.93 -3.13
N LYS A 7 -13.09 -6.20 -1.83
CA LYS A 7 -13.73 -5.32 -0.85
C LYS A 7 -12.67 -4.57 -0.06
N THR A 8 -12.96 -3.32 0.25
CA THR A 8 -12.20 -2.55 1.24
C THR A 8 -12.71 -2.95 2.63
N PRO A 9 -11.83 -3.25 3.60
CA PRO A 9 -12.28 -3.69 4.91
C PRO A 9 -12.93 -2.52 5.65
N ALA A 10 -14.13 -2.74 6.19
CA ALA A 10 -14.70 -1.80 7.13
C ALA A 10 -13.97 -1.90 8.47
N GLY A 11 -13.61 -0.77 9.07
CA GLY A 11 -12.86 -0.72 10.33
C GLY A 11 -12.03 0.54 10.49
N VAL A 12 -11.29 0.59 11.60
CA VAL A 12 -10.34 1.67 11.91
C VAL A 12 -8.92 1.10 11.84
N PHE A 13 -8.13 1.65 10.94
CA PHE A 13 -6.78 1.18 10.64
C PHE A 13 -5.77 2.31 10.80
N GLY A 14 -4.54 2.00 11.13
CA GLY A 14 -3.40 2.91 11.07
C GLY A 14 -2.65 2.82 9.75
N PHE A 15 -1.54 3.57 9.69
CA PHE A 15 -0.59 3.52 8.58
C PHE A 15 0.76 3.02 9.07
N THR A 16 1.35 2.08 8.34
CA THR A 16 2.62 1.44 8.74
C THR A 16 3.83 2.03 8.02
N LYS A 17 3.67 2.35 6.73
CA LYS A 17 4.77 2.79 5.86
C LYS A 17 4.26 3.74 4.78
N ALA A 18 5.14 4.65 4.35
CA ALA A 18 4.95 5.44 3.14
C ALA A 18 5.94 4.97 2.07
N PHE A 19 5.51 4.88 0.82
CA PHE A 19 6.40 4.60 -0.30
C PHE A 19 5.83 5.19 -1.59
N GLY A 20 6.64 5.25 -2.65
CA GLY A 20 6.15 5.71 -3.94
C GLY A 20 7.22 5.78 -5.01
N ILE A 21 6.77 5.91 -6.26
CA ILE A 21 7.65 6.01 -7.44
C ILE A 21 8.38 7.36 -7.48
N LYS A 22 7.72 8.43 -7.02
CA LYS A 22 8.28 9.78 -6.98
C LYS A 22 9.19 9.98 -5.75
N ASP A 23 9.85 11.12 -5.67
CA ASP A 23 10.62 11.48 -4.47
C ASP A 23 9.72 11.82 -3.29
N ASN A 24 10.27 11.72 -2.07
CA ASN A 24 9.54 12.00 -0.84
C ASN A 24 8.94 13.42 -0.86
N PRO A 25 7.60 13.60 -0.79
CA PRO A 25 6.96 14.90 -0.84
C PRO A 25 6.99 15.64 0.51
N GLY A 26 7.77 15.18 1.50
CA GLY A 26 7.75 15.67 2.88
C GLY A 26 6.89 14.80 3.80
N ALA A 27 6.84 13.50 3.55
CA ALA A 27 6.11 12.53 4.37
C ALA A 27 6.66 12.48 5.80
N LYS A 28 5.76 12.45 6.79
CA LYS A 28 6.14 12.30 8.21
C LYS A 28 6.46 10.85 8.60
N LEU A 29 5.88 9.89 7.89
CA LEU A 29 6.23 8.47 8.04
C LEU A 29 7.53 8.17 7.29
N PRO A 30 8.28 7.12 7.69
CA PRO A 30 9.40 6.63 6.90
C PRO A 30 8.97 6.37 5.46
N TYR A 31 9.69 7.00 4.53
CA TYR A 31 9.38 6.98 3.11
C TYR A 31 10.39 6.12 2.34
N THR A 32 9.90 5.14 1.59
CA THR A 32 10.72 4.34 0.69
C THR A 32 10.46 4.74 -0.76
N LYS A 33 11.50 5.23 -1.46
CA LYS A 33 11.42 5.43 -2.91
C LYS A 33 11.43 4.07 -3.61
N LEU A 34 10.42 3.83 -4.43
CA LEU A 34 10.28 2.58 -5.17
C LEU A 34 11.37 2.46 -6.23
N ASN A 35 11.84 1.23 -6.40
CA ASN A 35 12.82 0.86 -7.40
C ASN A 35 12.37 -0.44 -8.11
N PRO A 36 13.00 -0.86 -9.22
CA PRO A 36 12.59 -2.04 -9.99
C PRO A 36 12.65 -3.37 -9.25
N TYR A 37 13.22 -3.43 -8.05
CA TYR A 37 13.41 -4.64 -7.28
C TYR A 37 12.46 -4.75 -6.08
N LEU A 38 11.62 -3.75 -5.85
CA LEU A 38 10.66 -3.75 -4.74
C LEU A 38 9.30 -4.33 -5.14
N TYR A 39 8.86 -5.29 -4.33
CA TYR A 39 7.60 -5.99 -4.48
C TYR A 39 6.81 -5.95 -3.17
N TRP A 40 5.49 -5.92 -3.25
CA TRP A 40 4.65 -6.27 -2.12
C TRP A 40 4.30 -7.75 -2.18
N CYS A 41 4.96 -8.55 -1.36
CA CYS A 41 5.02 -9.99 -1.53
C CYS A 41 3.72 -10.70 -1.11
N GLY A 42 3.27 -11.61 -1.97
CA GLY A 42 2.12 -12.50 -1.74
C GLY A 42 2.52 -13.92 -1.31
N ASP A 43 3.82 -14.22 -1.22
CA ASP A 43 4.29 -15.56 -0.85
C ASP A 43 4.06 -15.83 0.64
N LYS A 44 3.70 -17.06 0.99
CA LYS A 44 3.37 -17.45 2.37
C LYS A 44 4.47 -17.07 3.39
N GLN A 45 5.73 -17.09 2.98
CA GLN A 45 6.87 -16.76 3.85
C GLN A 45 7.04 -15.25 4.09
N TRP A 46 6.69 -14.42 3.11
CA TRP A 46 6.84 -12.95 3.15
C TRP A 46 5.51 -12.23 2.93
N TYR A 47 4.41 -12.88 3.32
CA TYR A 47 3.07 -12.47 2.96
C TYR A 47 2.74 -11.08 3.50
N ASN A 48 2.17 -10.23 2.65
CA ASN A 48 1.75 -8.87 3.02
C ASN A 48 2.91 -7.98 3.53
N THR A 49 4.12 -8.17 2.99
CA THR A 49 5.28 -7.36 3.34
C THR A 49 5.95 -6.74 2.11
N LEU A 50 6.64 -5.62 2.32
CA LEU A 50 7.50 -5.00 1.30
C LEU A 50 8.84 -5.73 1.27
N VAL A 51 9.22 -6.26 0.10
CA VAL A 51 10.41 -7.08 -0.10
C VAL A 51 11.27 -6.52 -1.23
N ASP A 52 12.59 -6.56 -1.06
CA ASP A 52 13.58 -6.31 -2.12
C ASP A 52 14.12 -7.65 -2.62
N VAL A 53 13.84 -8.01 -3.87
CA VAL A 53 14.24 -9.31 -4.45
C VAL A 53 15.75 -9.47 -4.59
N ARG A 54 16.54 -8.40 -4.43
CA ARG A 54 18.01 -8.49 -4.40
C ARG A 54 18.53 -9.02 -3.06
N GLU A 55 17.83 -8.71 -1.96
CA GLU A 55 18.19 -9.17 -0.61
C GLU A 55 17.60 -10.54 -0.33
N THR A 56 16.44 -10.84 -0.91
CA THR A 56 15.78 -12.15 -0.83
C THR A 56 15.50 -12.66 -2.24
N PRO A 57 16.46 -13.34 -2.89
CA PRO A 57 16.27 -13.86 -4.24
C PRO A 57 15.18 -14.94 -4.27
N HIS A 58 14.02 -14.62 -4.84
CA HIS A 58 12.93 -15.53 -5.14
C HIS A 58 12.05 -14.96 -6.24
N GLU A 59 11.24 -15.81 -6.88
CA GLU A 59 10.17 -15.35 -7.77
C GLU A 59 8.99 -14.88 -6.92
N CYS A 60 8.93 -13.57 -6.66
CA CYS A 60 7.89 -12.99 -5.83
C CYS A 60 6.53 -13.04 -6.53
N SER A 61 5.56 -13.74 -5.94
CA SER A 61 4.19 -13.83 -6.48
C SER A 61 3.33 -12.58 -6.26
N GLY A 62 3.93 -11.51 -5.72
CA GLY A 62 3.27 -10.28 -5.30
C GLY A 62 3.25 -9.14 -6.32
N GLU A 63 2.82 -7.97 -5.88
CA GLU A 63 2.71 -6.79 -6.73
C GLU A 63 4.08 -6.15 -7.01
N HIS A 64 4.45 -6.03 -8.28
CA HIS A 64 5.64 -5.29 -8.70
C HIS A 64 5.38 -3.78 -8.65
N LEU A 65 5.75 -3.15 -7.54
CA LEU A 65 5.22 -1.84 -7.16
C LEU A 65 5.50 -0.72 -8.16
N ILE A 66 6.65 -0.75 -8.84
CA ILE A 66 7.01 0.30 -9.82
C ILE A 66 6.15 0.27 -11.09
N SER A 67 5.49 -0.86 -11.38
CA SER A 67 4.70 -1.05 -12.60
C SER A 67 3.32 -0.37 -12.55
N TYR A 68 2.93 0.18 -11.39
CA TYR A 68 1.60 0.77 -11.16
C TYR A 68 1.60 2.30 -11.33
N VAL A 69 2.27 2.84 -12.35
CA VAL A 69 2.18 4.27 -12.68
C VAL A 69 0.77 4.61 -13.23
N PRO A 70 0.13 5.73 -12.82
CA PRO A 70 0.53 6.71 -11.80
C PRO A 70 -0.01 6.38 -10.40
N HIS A 71 -0.74 5.28 -10.23
CA HIS A 71 -1.42 4.91 -9.00
C HIS A 71 -0.46 4.90 -7.80
N TYR A 72 0.75 4.38 -7.97
CA TYR A 72 1.76 4.27 -6.90
C TYR A 72 2.82 5.38 -6.91
N ASN A 73 2.52 6.53 -7.53
CA ASN A 73 3.35 7.72 -7.37
C ASN A 73 3.57 8.04 -5.88
N TYR A 74 2.52 7.93 -5.08
CA TYR A 74 2.55 8.04 -3.62
C TYR A 74 1.56 7.03 -3.01
N VAL A 75 2.04 6.26 -2.03
CA VAL A 75 1.30 5.18 -1.37
C VAL A 75 1.51 5.21 0.14
N LEU A 76 0.43 4.96 0.88
CA LEU A 76 0.45 4.66 2.31
C LEU A 76 -0.07 3.24 2.55
N ALA A 77 0.75 2.43 3.22
CA ALA A 77 0.35 1.10 3.66
C ALA A 77 -0.59 1.17 4.86
N ILE A 78 -1.78 0.59 4.73
CA ILE A 78 -2.77 0.48 5.80
C ILE A 78 -2.39 -0.74 6.66
N ASP A 79 -2.52 -0.66 7.99
CA ASP A 79 -2.22 -1.74 8.94
C ASP A 79 -3.24 -2.90 8.92
N TYR A 80 -3.82 -3.17 7.76
CA TYR A 80 -4.71 -4.29 7.57
C TYR A 80 -3.93 -5.61 7.55
N ASN A 81 -4.42 -6.60 8.30
CA ASN A 81 -3.77 -7.90 8.50
C ASN A 81 -2.31 -7.78 8.99
N PRO A 82 -2.07 -7.16 10.16
CA PRO A 82 -0.73 -6.91 10.68
C PRO A 82 0.00 -8.21 11.03
N GLU A 83 -0.75 -9.24 11.42
CA GLU A 83 -0.24 -10.60 11.67
C GLU A 83 0.19 -11.34 10.40
N CYS A 84 0.08 -10.71 9.22
CA CYS A 84 0.51 -11.26 7.93
C CYS A 84 -0.04 -12.68 7.70
N THR A 85 -1.29 -12.92 8.13
CA THR A 85 -1.88 -14.26 8.03
C THR A 85 -2.25 -14.52 6.58
N PHE A 86 -1.62 -15.53 5.98
CA PHE A 86 -1.85 -15.93 4.58
C PHE A 86 -3.35 -16.12 4.26
N GLY A 87 -3.80 -15.58 3.13
CA GLY A 87 -5.19 -15.67 2.64
C GLY A 87 -6.22 -14.75 3.33
N LYS A 88 -5.82 -13.93 4.31
CA LYS A 88 -6.70 -12.94 4.96
C LYS A 88 -6.74 -11.57 4.25
N GLY A 89 -6.13 -11.48 3.08
CA GLY A 89 -6.01 -10.26 2.29
C GLY A 89 -4.69 -9.55 2.56
N SER A 90 -4.18 -8.91 1.52
CA SER A 90 -2.89 -8.22 1.45
C SER A 90 -3.04 -6.95 0.61
N ALA A 91 -2.00 -6.12 0.58
CA ALA A 91 -1.90 -4.97 -0.32
C ALA A 91 -3.06 -3.97 -0.23
N ILE A 92 -3.55 -3.71 0.99
CA ILE A 92 -4.54 -2.67 1.22
C ILE A 92 -3.83 -1.34 1.39
N PHE A 93 -3.95 -0.49 0.37
CA PHE A 93 -3.23 0.77 0.28
C PHE A 93 -4.17 1.97 0.13
N LEU A 94 -3.70 3.12 0.60
CA LEU A 94 -4.17 4.43 0.16
C LEU A 94 -3.18 4.97 -0.88
N HIS A 95 -3.63 5.20 -2.10
CA HIS A 95 -2.76 5.57 -3.22
C HIS A 95 -3.38 6.65 -4.14
N CYS A 96 -2.62 7.09 -5.14
CA CYS A 96 -3.10 8.08 -6.10
C CYS A 96 -4.18 7.51 -7.02
N THR A 97 -5.21 8.28 -7.34
CA THR A 97 -6.16 7.95 -8.41
C THR A 97 -5.42 7.93 -9.75
N GLY A 98 -5.59 6.87 -10.52
CA GLY A 98 -5.11 6.80 -11.90
C GLY A 98 -6.27 6.88 -12.91
N SER A 99 -6.01 6.45 -14.15
CA SER A 99 -7.00 6.44 -15.23
C SER A 99 -8.16 5.47 -15.00
N ASN A 100 -8.02 4.52 -14.08
CA ASN A 100 -9.07 3.57 -13.70
C ASN A 100 -9.59 3.89 -12.28
N PRO A 101 -10.89 4.16 -12.10
CA PRO A 101 -11.48 4.44 -10.78
C PRO A 101 -11.68 3.16 -9.95
N TYR A 102 -11.59 1.97 -10.54
CA TYR A 102 -11.79 0.70 -9.84
C TYR A 102 -10.51 0.24 -9.16
N THR A 103 -10.52 0.19 -7.84
CA THR A 103 -9.48 -0.47 -7.06
C THR A 103 -9.94 -1.89 -6.72
N GLY A 104 -9.01 -2.84 -6.61
CA GLY A 104 -9.29 -4.18 -6.10
C GLY A 104 -9.58 -4.21 -4.59
N GLY A 105 -9.98 -3.09 -3.98
CA GLY A 105 -10.14 -2.92 -2.53
C GLY A 105 -9.29 -1.80 -1.91
N CYS A 106 -8.37 -1.17 -2.66
CA CYS A 106 -7.59 0.00 -2.22
C CYS A 106 -8.42 1.29 -2.15
N VAL A 107 -7.94 2.29 -1.43
CA VAL A 107 -8.54 3.64 -1.41
C VAL A 107 -7.72 4.55 -2.32
N ALA A 108 -8.37 5.25 -3.24
CA ALA A 108 -7.71 6.13 -4.19
C ALA A 108 -8.11 7.60 -3.99
N VAL A 109 -7.13 8.50 -3.98
CA VAL A 109 -7.31 9.97 -3.85
C VAL A 109 -6.46 10.71 -4.87
N SER A 110 -6.81 11.95 -5.23
CA SER A 110 -5.98 12.73 -6.18
C SER A 110 -4.53 12.84 -5.70
N GLU A 111 -3.57 12.91 -6.63
CA GLU A 111 -2.15 13.03 -6.29
C GLU A 111 -1.88 14.23 -5.36
N SER A 112 -2.54 15.37 -5.61
CA SER A 112 -2.45 16.57 -4.79
C SER A 112 -2.94 16.36 -3.35
N ASN A 113 -4.04 15.61 -3.17
CA ASN A 113 -4.51 15.24 -1.85
C ASN A 113 -3.58 14.21 -1.20
N MET A 114 -3.04 13.26 -1.97
CA MET A 114 -2.11 12.26 -1.45
C MET A 114 -0.84 12.91 -0.88
N ILE A 115 -0.28 13.91 -1.56
CA ILE A 115 0.85 14.71 -1.06
C ILE A 115 0.50 15.37 0.28
N ARG A 116 -0.66 16.06 0.37
CA ARG A 116 -1.11 16.71 1.61
C ARG A 116 -1.31 15.69 2.74
N ILE A 117 -1.89 14.53 2.43
CA ILE A 117 -2.09 13.44 3.38
C ILE A 117 -0.74 12.94 3.89
N MET A 118 0.23 12.67 3.02
CA MET A 118 1.57 12.22 3.43
C MET A 118 2.28 13.21 4.35
N GLN A 119 2.15 14.51 4.08
CA GLN A 119 2.71 15.57 4.92
C GLN A 119 2.01 15.71 6.27
N THR A 120 0.80 15.17 6.43
CA THR A 120 -0.02 15.32 7.64
C THR A 120 -0.01 14.07 8.51
N VAL A 121 -0.14 12.89 7.88
CA VAL A 121 -0.27 11.57 8.51
C VAL A 121 1.01 11.20 9.25
N ASP A 122 0.87 10.94 10.54
CA ASP A 122 1.91 10.39 11.40
C ASP A 122 1.50 8.99 11.93
N LYS A 123 2.33 8.40 12.79
CA LYS A 123 2.10 7.07 13.38
C LYS A 123 0.83 6.93 14.23
N ARG A 124 0.19 8.05 14.61
CA ARG A 124 -1.05 8.07 15.40
C ARG A 124 -2.29 8.26 14.54
N ALA A 125 -2.12 8.66 13.28
CA ALA A 125 -3.23 8.83 12.36
C ALA A 125 -3.96 7.51 12.11
N LYS A 126 -5.27 7.61 11.95
CA LYS A 126 -6.15 6.48 11.66
C LYS A 126 -7.01 6.78 10.44
N ILE A 127 -7.28 5.76 9.64
CA ILE A 127 -8.26 5.75 8.56
C ILE A 127 -9.47 4.94 9.00
N CYS A 128 -10.65 5.54 8.91
CA CYS A 128 -11.92 4.87 9.20
C CYS A 128 -12.63 4.58 7.89
N ILE A 129 -12.89 3.30 7.62
CA ILE A 129 -13.62 2.85 6.45
C ILE A 129 -14.98 2.34 6.93
N TYR A 130 -16.05 2.98 6.45
CA TYR A 130 -17.43 2.64 6.80
C TYR A 130 -18.09 1.90 5.64
N PRO A 131 -18.93 0.89 5.92
CA PRO A 131 -19.77 0.28 4.90
C PRO A 131 -20.76 1.34 4.37
N GLN A 132 -21.06 1.27 3.07
CA GLN A 132 -22.18 2.01 2.48
C GLN A 132 -23.49 1.31 2.75
#